data_AF-D8S7X8-F1
#
_entry.id   AF-D8S7X8-F1
#
_cell.length_a   1.000
_cell.length_b   1.000
_cell.length_c   1.000
_cell.angle_alpha   90.00
_cell.angle_beta   90.00
_cell.angle_gamma   90.00
#
_symmetry.space_group_name_H-M   'P 1'
#
loop_
_entity.id
_entity.type
_entity.pdbx_description
1 polymer ?
#
loop_
_entity_poly.entity_id
_entity_poly.type
_entity_poly.pdbx_seq_one_letter_code
_entity_poly.pdbx_strand_id
1 'polypeptide(L)'
;LTNQKPAPLMAAFSSSGPNLVDPDILTPDITAPGVHILAAYRQFNNSKVPYKLVSGTSMSCPHVSGIVALLKSYYPTWSPAAIKSATATTASPFDSGGGHVNPNAAAHPSLVYDADEQDSIGYLCGLGYNQTKLQILTQTAAKCPDNPTDLNCPSIAISNLSRSKVDELHGSYRSTRECVGVGSSICAAVQAQRRDESIPGDI
;
A
#
# COMPACT_ATOMS: atom_id res chain seq x y z
N LEU A 1 -21.37 -1.02 20.45
CA LEU A 1 -19.93 -0.75 20.30
C LEU A 1 -19.19 -1.90 20.95
N THR A 2 -18.75 -2.87 20.15
CA THR A 2 -18.16 -4.11 20.67
C THR A 2 -16.78 -3.82 21.22
N ASN A 3 -16.59 -4.02 22.52
CA ASN A 3 -15.31 -3.97 23.23
C ASN A 3 -14.45 -5.19 22.82
N GLN A 4 -14.16 -5.34 21.52
CA GLN A 4 -13.41 -6.46 20.99
C GLN A 4 -11.91 -6.16 21.09
N LYS A 5 -11.21 -6.99 21.86
CA LYS A 5 -9.75 -7.09 21.84
C LYS A 5 -9.42 -8.47 21.26
N PRO A 6 -8.48 -8.57 20.30
CA PRO A 6 -7.69 -7.49 19.72
C PRO A 6 -8.49 -6.66 18.70
N ALA A 7 -8.12 -5.38 18.56
CA ALA A 7 -8.56 -4.48 17.49
C ALA A 7 -7.36 -3.63 17.06
N PRO A 8 -7.19 -3.34 15.76
CA PRO A 8 -8.02 -3.72 14.61
C PRO A 8 -7.97 -5.23 14.30
N LEU A 9 -8.95 -5.73 13.53
CA LEU A 9 -9.01 -7.08 12.95
C LEU A 9 -9.35 -6.96 11.46
N MET A 10 -8.71 -7.77 10.61
CA MET A 10 -9.04 -7.79 9.19
C MET A 10 -10.46 -8.34 9.02
N ALA A 11 -11.27 -7.63 8.23
CA ALA A 11 -12.62 -8.10 7.92
C ALA A 11 -12.54 -9.32 7.00
N ALA A 12 -13.34 -10.36 7.26
CA ALA A 12 -13.34 -11.60 6.47
C ALA A 12 -13.70 -11.39 4.98
N PHE A 13 -14.40 -10.30 4.66
CA PHE A 13 -14.75 -9.93 3.28
C PHE A 13 -13.68 -9.08 2.58
N SER A 14 -12.64 -8.64 3.30
CA SER A 14 -11.58 -7.82 2.69
C SER A 14 -10.78 -8.67 1.72
N SER A 15 -10.61 -8.18 0.49
CA SER A 15 -9.75 -8.85 -0.48
C SER A 15 -8.29 -8.82 -0.02
N SER A 16 -7.62 -9.94 -0.23
CA SER A 16 -6.19 -10.11 0.01
C SER A 16 -5.45 -10.27 -1.32
N GLY A 17 -4.20 -9.84 -1.38
CA GLY A 17 -3.32 -10.12 -2.51
C GLY A 17 -2.92 -11.61 -2.60
N PRO A 18 -1.99 -11.96 -3.51
CA PRO A 18 -1.15 -11.06 -4.31
C PRO A 18 -1.86 -10.48 -5.53
N ASN A 19 -1.23 -9.48 -6.16
CA ASN A 19 -1.70 -8.93 -7.43
C ASN A 19 -1.54 -9.98 -8.55
N LEU A 20 -2.61 -10.25 -9.29
CA LEU A 20 -2.63 -11.27 -10.35
C LEU A 20 -1.92 -10.83 -11.63
N VAL A 21 -1.80 -9.51 -11.85
CA VAL A 21 -1.12 -8.95 -13.02
C VAL A 21 0.39 -8.96 -12.79
N ASP A 22 0.79 -8.68 -11.56
CA ASP A 22 2.17 -8.52 -11.18
C ASP A 22 2.35 -8.90 -9.70
N PRO A 23 2.76 -10.14 -9.43
CA PRO A 23 2.83 -10.68 -8.07
C PRO A 23 4.03 -10.14 -7.27
N ASP A 24 4.97 -9.43 -7.91
CA ASP A 24 6.12 -8.81 -7.24
C ASP A 24 5.74 -7.45 -6.62
N ILE A 25 4.54 -6.93 -6.92
CA ILE A 25 3.91 -5.81 -6.19
C ILE A 25 2.94 -6.33 -5.13
N LEU A 26 3.27 -6.07 -3.86
CA LEU A 26 2.43 -6.44 -2.72
C LEU A 26 1.12 -5.64 -2.70
N THR A 27 0.00 -6.34 -2.49
CA THR A 27 -1.33 -5.74 -2.29
C THR A 27 -2.06 -6.45 -1.14
N PRO A 28 -2.93 -5.77 -0.37
CA PRO A 28 -3.22 -4.33 -0.38
C PRO A 28 -2.08 -3.49 0.20
N ASP A 29 -2.04 -2.19 -0.12
CA ASP A 29 -1.00 -1.29 0.37
C ASP A 29 -1.16 -0.92 1.86
N ILE A 30 -2.40 -0.72 2.32
CA ILE A 30 -2.70 -0.23 3.68
C ILE A 30 -4.10 -0.65 4.12
N THR A 31 -4.32 -0.69 5.44
CA THR A 31 -5.60 -1.00 6.08
C THR A 31 -6.17 0.23 6.80
N ALA A 32 -7.48 0.43 6.69
CA ALA A 32 -8.20 1.50 7.39
C ALA A 32 -9.60 1.02 7.86
N PRO A 33 -10.25 1.72 8.81
CA PRO A 33 -11.55 1.33 9.34
C PRO A 33 -12.63 1.24 8.25
N GLY A 34 -13.26 0.06 8.12
CA GLY A 34 -14.29 -0.19 7.11
C GLY A 34 -15.48 -1.00 7.61
N VAL A 35 -15.54 -1.36 8.89
CA VAL A 35 -16.64 -2.17 9.45
C VAL A 35 -17.46 -1.30 10.40
N HIS A 36 -18.78 -1.30 10.24
CA HIS A 36 -19.73 -0.53 11.05
C HIS A 36 -19.41 0.97 11.10
N ILE A 37 -19.12 1.55 9.93
CA ILE A 37 -18.87 2.97 9.80
C ILE A 37 -20.20 3.70 9.70
N LEU A 38 -20.40 4.70 10.58
CA LEU A 38 -21.55 5.59 10.54
C LEU A 38 -21.29 6.69 9.52
N ALA A 39 -22.11 6.75 8.47
CA ALA A 39 -22.00 7.76 7.43
C ALA A 39 -23.36 8.36 7.10
N ALA A 40 -23.35 9.56 6.51
CA ALA A 40 -24.54 10.17 5.95
C ALA A 40 -25.11 9.25 4.86
N TYR A 41 -26.43 9.05 4.87
CA TYR A 41 -27.10 8.16 3.93
C TYR A 41 -28.38 8.81 3.43
N ARG A 42 -28.63 8.67 2.13
CA ARG A 42 -29.86 9.17 1.52
C ARG A 42 -31.06 8.47 2.17
N GLN A 43 -32.03 9.24 2.61
CA GLN A 43 -33.25 8.69 3.20
C GLN A 43 -34.04 7.95 2.12
N PHE A 44 -34.25 6.65 2.33
CA PHE A 44 -35.16 5.81 1.56
C PHE A 44 -36.22 5.24 2.50
N ASN A 45 -37.48 5.14 2.05
CA ASN A 45 -38.62 4.51 2.74
C ASN A 45 -38.73 4.85 4.25
N ASN A 46 -39.03 6.11 4.60
CA ASN A 46 -39.27 6.54 5.99
C ASN A 46 -38.12 6.28 6.99
N SER A 47 -36.87 6.17 6.52
CA SER A 47 -35.70 6.19 7.40
C SER A 47 -35.69 7.49 8.21
N LYS A 48 -35.97 7.41 9.51
CA LYS A 48 -36.13 8.59 10.40
C LYS A 48 -34.85 9.40 10.61
N VAL A 49 -33.68 8.84 10.27
CA VAL A 49 -32.37 9.45 10.49
C VAL A 49 -31.57 9.51 9.19
N PRO A 50 -30.85 10.61 8.91
CA PRO A 50 -30.04 10.78 7.69
C PRO A 50 -28.68 10.06 7.76
N TYR A 51 -28.57 8.99 8.54
CA TYR A 51 -27.32 8.26 8.77
C TYR A 51 -27.56 6.75 8.74
N LYS A 52 -26.54 5.99 8.33
CA LYS A 52 -26.58 4.53 8.30
C LYS A 52 -25.21 3.95 8.69
N LEU A 53 -25.25 2.81 9.40
CA LEU A 53 -24.07 1.97 9.61
C LEU A 53 -23.88 1.05 8.41
N VAL A 54 -22.71 1.13 7.80
CA VAL A 54 -22.34 0.35 6.61
C VAL A 54 -20.93 -0.21 6.76
N SER A 55 -20.69 -1.35 6.12
CA SER A 55 -19.40 -2.04 6.16
C SER A 55 -18.93 -2.35 4.74
N GLY A 56 -17.64 -2.18 4.48
CA GLY A 56 -17.01 -2.47 3.19
C GLY A 56 -15.66 -1.78 3.04
N THR A 57 -14.85 -2.25 2.08
CA THR A 57 -13.63 -1.54 1.65
C THR A 57 -13.97 -0.17 1.07
N SER A 58 -15.16 0.00 0.52
CA SER A 58 -15.74 1.29 0.12
C SER A 58 -15.88 2.30 1.27
N MET A 59 -15.87 1.84 2.53
CA MET A 59 -15.89 2.69 3.73
C MET A 59 -14.46 2.93 4.25
N SER A 60 -13.53 1.99 4.06
CA SER A 60 -12.10 2.20 4.34
C SER A 60 -11.45 3.19 3.38
N CYS A 61 -11.78 3.12 2.08
CA CYS A 61 -11.24 3.98 1.03
C CYS A 61 -11.34 5.48 1.36
N PRO A 62 -12.51 6.05 1.70
CA PRO A 62 -12.63 7.49 1.99
C PRO A 62 -11.85 7.92 3.24
N HIS A 63 -11.60 7.03 4.21
CA HIS A 63 -10.72 7.36 5.34
C HIS A 63 -9.28 7.59 4.86
N VAL A 64 -8.76 6.69 4.02
CA VAL A 64 -7.41 6.85 3.44
C VAL A 64 -7.37 8.07 2.51
N SER A 65 -8.39 8.29 1.67
CA SER A 65 -8.46 9.47 0.80
C SER A 65 -8.43 10.77 1.58
N GLY A 66 -9.14 10.85 2.71
CA GLY A 66 -9.11 12.04 3.59
C GLY A 66 -7.74 12.29 4.20
N ILE A 67 -7.06 11.23 4.64
CA ILE A 67 -5.69 11.31 5.19
C ILE A 67 -4.71 11.76 4.10
N VAL A 68 -4.78 11.15 2.91
CA VAL A 68 -3.95 11.51 1.76
C VAL A 68 -4.18 12.95 1.32
N ALA A 69 -5.44 13.42 1.30
CA ALA A 69 -5.76 14.80 0.98
C ALA A 69 -5.15 15.78 2.00
N LEU A 70 -5.22 15.43 3.30
CA LEU A 70 -4.58 16.22 4.35
C LEU A 70 -3.06 16.25 4.19
N LEU A 71 -2.43 15.11 3.94
CA LEU A 71 -0.98 15.03 3.67
C LEU A 71 -0.59 15.85 2.45
N LYS A 72 -1.37 15.82 1.37
CA LYS A 72 -1.13 16.65 0.18
C LYS A 72 -1.27 18.14 0.47
N SER A 73 -2.17 18.53 1.37
CA SER A 73 -2.31 19.93 1.80
C SER A 73 -1.11 20.40 2.62
N TYR A 74 -0.52 19.51 3.43
CA TYR A 74 0.65 19.80 4.25
C TYR A 74 1.96 19.75 3.44
N TYR A 75 2.05 18.83 2.47
CA TYR A 75 3.18 18.63 1.57
C TYR A 75 2.75 18.79 0.10
N PRO A 76 2.57 20.04 -0.38
CA PRO A 76 2.05 20.29 -1.73
C PRO A 76 2.99 19.81 -2.84
N THR A 77 4.30 19.76 -2.60
CA THR A 77 5.33 19.36 -3.57
C THR A 77 5.52 17.84 -3.68
N TRP A 78 5.02 17.06 -2.72
CA TRP A 78 5.22 15.61 -2.74
C TRP A 78 4.46 14.94 -3.89
N SER A 79 5.11 13.94 -4.49
CA SER A 79 4.49 13.09 -5.49
C SER A 79 3.41 12.18 -4.85
N PRO A 80 2.52 11.57 -5.66
CA PRO A 80 1.62 10.53 -5.19
C PRO A 80 2.35 9.33 -4.56
N ALA A 81 3.51 8.96 -5.11
CA ALA A 81 4.33 7.86 -4.60
C ALA A 81 4.93 8.19 -3.22
N ALA A 82 5.44 9.40 -3.04
CA ALA A 82 5.95 9.87 -1.75
C ALA A 82 4.86 9.87 -0.66
N ILE A 83 3.64 10.32 -0.98
CA ILE A 83 2.52 10.28 -0.02
C ILE A 83 2.09 8.84 0.29
N LYS A 84 2.02 7.98 -0.72
CA LYS A 84 1.75 6.55 -0.54
C LYS A 84 2.81 5.92 0.37
N SER A 85 4.09 6.20 0.11
CA SER A 85 5.22 5.75 0.92
C SER A 85 5.12 6.20 2.36
N ALA A 86 4.91 7.50 2.59
CA ALA A 86 4.75 8.04 3.94
C ALA A 86 3.64 7.30 4.70
N THR A 87 2.49 7.12 4.05
CA THR A 87 1.33 6.46 4.67
C THR A 87 1.59 4.98 4.97
N ALA A 88 2.23 4.24 4.06
CA ALA A 88 2.48 2.82 4.21
C ALA A 88 3.63 2.49 5.18
N THR A 89 4.71 3.26 5.16
CA THR A 89 5.91 3.00 5.99
C THR A 89 5.73 3.38 7.45
N THR A 90 4.81 4.29 7.75
CA THR A 90 4.51 4.72 9.13
C THR A 90 3.26 4.06 9.71
N ALA A 91 2.65 3.15 8.97
CA ALA A 91 1.49 2.40 9.44
C ALA A 91 1.89 1.45 10.58
N SER A 92 0.95 1.21 11.49
CA SER A 92 1.16 0.25 12.58
C SER A 92 1.13 -1.16 12.01
N PRO A 93 2.12 -2.04 12.32
CA PRO A 93 2.20 -3.37 11.75
C PRO A 93 0.89 -4.14 12.01
N PHE A 94 0.35 -4.73 10.95
CA PHE A 94 -0.93 -5.42 10.96
C PHE A 94 -0.94 -6.55 9.92
N ASP A 95 -1.98 -7.38 9.92
CA ASP A 95 -2.05 -8.62 9.14
C ASP A 95 -1.94 -8.43 7.61
N SER A 96 -2.06 -7.21 7.08
CA SER A 96 -2.08 -6.96 5.63
C SER A 96 -1.46 -5.61 5.25
N GLY A 97 -0.67 -5.61 4.18
CA GLY A 97 -0.03 -4.44 3.60
C GLY A 97 1.02 -3.80 4.53
N GLY A 98 1.16 -2.47 4.42
CA GLY A 98 1.95 -1.66 5.36
C GLY A 98 1.36 -1.62 6.77
N GLY A 99 0.09 -2.03 6.92
CA GLY A 99 -0.58 -2.19 8.20
C GLY A 99 -1.75 -1.22 8.40
N HIS A 100 -2.10 -0.92 9.66
CA HIS A 100 -3.18 0.01 9.98
C HIS A 100 -2.70 1.46 9.87
N VAL A 101 -3.44 2.29 9.14
CA VAL A 101 -3.06 3.69 8.91
C VAL A 101 -2.84 4.48 10.20
N ASN A 102 -1.75 5.25 10.24
CA ASN A 102 -1.42 6.15 11.35
C ASN A 102 -1.21 7.57 10.79
N PRO A 103 -2.24 8.43 10.81
CA PRO A 103 -2.18 9.77 10.19
C PRO A 103 -1.10 10.66 10.80
N ASN A 104 -0.92 10.60 12.12
CA ASN A 104 0.05 11.45 12.83
C ASN A 104 1.49 11.07 12.49
N ALA A 105 1.78 9.76 12.39
CA ALA A 105 3.09 9.30 11.98
C ALA A 105 3.33 9.58 10.49
N ALA A 106 2.31 9.42 9.63
CA ALA A 106 2.40 9.70 8.20
C ALA A 106 2.61 11.18 7.87
N ALA A 107 2.26 12.09 8.79
CA ALA A 107 2.55 13.52 8.66
C ALA A 107 4.02 13.87 8.93
N HIS A 108 4.78 12.97 9.56
CA HIS A 108 6.20 13.17 9.87
C HIS A 108 7.04 11.91 9.58
N PRO A 109 7.06 11.43 8.32
CA PRO A 109 7.92 10.32 7.96
C PRO A 109 9.38 10.78 7.98
N SER A 110 10.30 9.88 8.31
CA SER A 110 11.73 10.20 8.26
C SER A 110 12.28 10.11 6.83
N LEU A 111 11.76 9.16 6.05
CA LEU A 111 12.15 8.90 4.67
C LEU A 111 10.94 8.51 3.83
N VAL A 112 11.04 8.72 2.52
CA VAL A 112 10.03 8.29 1.54
C VAL A 112 10.70 7.58 0.36
N TYR A 113 9.97 6.64 -0.22
CA TYR A 113 10.27 6.01 -1.51
C TYR A 113 9.49 6.79 -2.55
N ASP A 114 10.17 7.72 -3.22
CA ASP A 114 9.57 8.50 -4.29
C ASP A 114 9.72 7.77 -5.63
N ALA A 115 8.72 7.92 -6.49
CA ALA A 115 8.69 7.41 -7.85
C ALA A 115 7.87 8.38 -8.69
N ASP A 116 8.38 8.70 -9.88
CA ASP A 116 7.70 9.59 -10.81
C ASP A 116 6.88 8.82 -11.87
N GLU A 117 6.30 9.57 -12.79
CA GLU A 117 5.53 8.98 -13.89
C GLU A 117 6.42 8.18 -14.86
N GLN A 118 7.67 8.61 -15.07
CA GLN A 118 8.62 7.91 -15.93
C GLN A 118 9.07 6.58 -15.31
N ASP A 119 9.22 6.51 -13.99
CA ASP A 119 9.48 5.26 -13.26
C ASP A 119 8.33 4.27 -13.46
N SER A 120 7.09 4.76 -13.37
CA SER A 120 5.89 3.95 -13.59
C SER A 120 5.79 3.46 -15.05
N ILE A 121 6.10 4.32 -16.02
CA ILE A 121 6.15 3.96 -17.45
C ILE A 121 7.27 2.95 -17.69
N GLY A 122 8.48 3.21 -17.17
CA GLY A 122 9.63 2.31 -17.29
C GLY A 122 9.33 0.93 -16.71
N TYR A 123 8.64 0.89 -15.57
CA TYR A 123 8.18 -0.36 -14.97
C TYR A 123 7.19 -1.12 -15.85
N LEU A 124 6.16 -0.43 -16.36
CA LEU A 124 5.21 -1.04 -17.30
C LEU A 124 5.91 -1.56 -18.57
N CYS A 125 6.89 -0.84 -19.08
CA CYS A 125 7.71 -1.30 -20.20
C CYS A 125 8.51 -2.57 -19.83
N GLY A 126 9.04 -2.66 -18.61
CA GLY A 126 9.68 -3.86 -18.07
C GLY A 126 8.75 -5.07 -18.01
N LEU A 127 7.46 -4.85 -17.72
CA LEU A 127 6.41 -5.87 -17.76
C LEU A 127 5.97 -6.26 -19.19
N GLY A 128 6.55 -5.65 -20.23
CA GLY A 128 6.23 -5.94 -21.64
C GLY A 128 5.06 -5.13 -22.20
N TYR A 129 4.69 -4.00 -21.59
CA TYR A 129 3.71 -3.08 -22.18
C TYR A 129 4.35 -2.36 -23.37
N ASN A 130 3.67 -2.44 -24.52
CA ASN A 130 4.10 -1.77 -25.75
C ASN A 130 3.51 -0.35 -25.85
N GLN A 131 3.97 0.41 -26.84
CA GLN A 131 3.53 1.79 -27.09
C GLN A 131 2.00 1.92 -27.20
N THR A 132 1.32 0.97 -27.85
CA THR A 132 -0.14 1.00 -28.03
C THR A 132 -0.87 0.82 -26.70
N LYS A 133 -0.45 -0.14 -25.88
CA LYS A 133 -1.03 -0.37 -24.54
C LYS A 133 -0.77 0.84 -23.63
N LEU A 134 0.44 1.41 -23.69
CA LEU A 134 0.80 2.59 -22.92
C LEU A 134 -0.02 3.82 -23.33
N GLN A 135 -0.26 4.03 -24.62
CA GLN A 135 -1.10 5.12 -25.10
C GLN A 135 -2.54 5.00 -24.60
N ILE A 136 -3.08 3.77 -24.51
CA ILE A 136 -4.41 3.55 -23.96
C ILE A 136 -4.45 3.88 -22.47
N LEU A 137 -3.41 3.51 -21.71
CA LEU A 137 -3.36 3.71 -20.26
C LEU A 137 -3.06 5.15 -19.86
N THR A 138 -2.03 5.73 -20.46
CA THR A 138 -1.54 7.09 -20.15
C THR A 138 -2.33 8.17 -20.86
N GLN A 139 -3.06 7.82 -21.93
CA GLN A 139 -3.71 8.77 -22.85
C GLN A 139 -2.73 9.76 -23.51
N THR A 140 -1.43 9.47 -23.44
CA THR A 140 -0.35 10.28 -24.01
C THR A 140 0.59 9.41 -24.84
N ALA A 141 1.44 10.03 -25.68
CA ALA A 141 2.46 9.33 -26.45
C ALA A 141 3.72 9.02 -25.61
N ALA A 142 3.54 8.41 -24.44
CA ALA A 142 4.61 8.03 -23.52
C ALA A 142 5.57 7.01 -24.17
N LYS A 143 6.87 7.30 -24.19
CA LYS A 143 7.89 6.40 -24.75
C LYS A 143 8.55 5.59 -23.64
N CYS A 144 8.83 4.32 -23.90
CA CYS A 144 9.64 3.52 -22.99
C CYS A 144 11.08 4.05 -22.92
N PRO A 145 11.69 4.09 -21.73
CA PRO A 145 13.13 4.33 -21.59
C PRO A 145 13.92 3.16 -22.18
N ASP A 146 15.18 3.42 -22.59
CA ASP A 146 16.06 2.40 -23.18
C ASP A 146 16.36 1.24 -22.22
N ASN A 147 16.35 1.52 -20.90
CA ASN A 147 16.52 0.52 -19.86
C ASN A 147 15.35 0.61 -18.86
N PRO A 148 14.40 -0.35 -18.87
CA PRO A 148 13.34 -0.39 -17.87
C PRO A 148 13.93 -0.68 -16.47
N THR A 149 13.38 -0.03 -15.46
CA THR A 149 13.81 -0.13 -14.06
C THR A 149 12.71 -0.69 -13.17
N ASP A 150 13.10 -1.31 -12.07
CA ASP A 150 12.15 -1.72 -11.02
C ASP A 150 11.47 -0.49 -10.41
N LEU A 151 10.21 -0.64 -10.01
CA LEU A 151 9.46 0.43 -9.35
C LEU A 151 9.96 0.61 -7.92
N ASN A 152 10.21 1.86 -7.51
CA ASN A 152 10.64 2.19 -6.16
C ASN A 152 9.44 2.18 -5.18
N CYS A 153 9.18 1.02 -4.59
CA CYS A 153 8.05 0.74 -3.71
C CYS A 153 8.50 0.59 -2.25
N PRO A 154 7.65 0.98 -1.28
CA PRO A 154 7.92 0.79 0.16
C PRO A 154 7.74 -0.67 0.63
N SER A 155 7.66 -1.64 -0.28
CA SER A 155 7.43 -3.06 0.00
C SER A 155 8.25 -3.92 -0.96
N ILE A 156 8.58 -5.13 -0.50
CA ILE A 156 9.32 -6.13 -1.28
C ILE A 156 8.48 -7.40 -1.29
N ALA A 157 8.13 -7.88 -2.48
CA ALA A 157 7.56 -9.21 -2.67
C ALA A 157 8.43 -9.98 -3.66
N ILE A 158 8.58 -11.28 -3.40
CA ILE A 158 9.29 -12.20 -4.29
C ILE A 158 8.28 -13.29 -4.62
N SER A 159 7.79 -13.29 -5.85
CA SER A 159 6.87 -14.32 -6.32
C SER A 159 7.61 -15.59 -6.75
N ASN A 160 6.85 -16.67 -6.97
CA ASN A 160 7.34 -17.93 -7.55
C ASN A 160 8.42 -18.69 -6.75
N LEU A 161 8.28 -18.68 -5.42
CA LEU A 161 9.08 -19.53 -4.54
C LEU A 161 8.64 -21.01 -4.68
N SER A 162 9.35 -21.77 -5.51
CA SER A 162 9.12 -23.22 -5.62
C SER A 162 9.76 -23.97 -4.45
N ARG A 163 8.93 -24.66 -3.65
CA ARG A 163 9.38 -25.48 -2.50
C ARG A 163 10.30 -26.64 -2.90
N SER A 164 10.39 -26.98 -4.19
CA SER A 164 11.20 -28.09 -4.72
C SER A 164 12.61 -27.70 -5.16
N LYS A 165 12.95 -26.40 -5.15
CA LYS A 165 14.31 -25.89 -5.37
C LYS A 165 14.64 -24.88 -4.28
N VAL A 166 15.11 -25.38 -3.13
CA VAL A 166 15.89 -24.57 -2.18
C VAL A 166 17.34 -24.52 -2.67
N ASP A 167 17.53 -24.21 -3.95
CA ASP A 167 18.78 -23.63 -4.42
C ASP A 167 18.67 -22.15 -4.06
N GLU A 168 19.73 -21.52 -3.55
CA GLU A 168 19.72 -20.11 -3.13
C GLU A 168 19.10 -19.21 -4.23
N LEU A 169 17.85 -18.80 -4.02
CA LEU A 169 17.18 -17.85 -4.89
C LEU A 169 17.73 -16.46 -4.53
N HIS A 170 18.68 -16.01 -5.32
CA HIS A 170 19.21 -14.65 -5.24
C HIS A 170 18.31 -13.70 -6.03
N GLY A 171 17.42 -12.99 -5.33
CA GLY A 171 16.75 -11.80 -5.84
C GLY A 171 17.47 -10.54 -5.36
N SER A 172 17.72 -9.59 -6.25
CA SER A 172 18.26 -8.27 -5.89
C SER A 172 17.23 -7.21 -6.21
N TYR A 173 16.71 -6.54 -5.18
CA TYR A 173 15.81 -5.40 -5.33
C TYR A 173 16.54 -4.10 -4.98
N ARG A 174 16.49 -3.13 -5.89
CA ARG A 174 17.09 -1.81 -5.68
C ARG A 174 16.01 -0.81 -5.30
N SER A 175 16.17 -0.17 -4.14
CA SER A 175 15.31 0.94 -3.71
C SER A 175 16.13 2.20 -3.45
N THR A 176 15.52 3.35 -3.70
CA THR A 176 16.08 4.67 -3.40
C THR A 176 15.21 5.34 -2.35
N ARG A 177 15.83 5.96 -1.34
CA ARG A 177 15.11 6.62 -0.24
C ARG A 177 15.51 8.07 -0.19
N GLU A 178 14.51 8.95 -0.12
CA GLU A 178 14.71 10.37 0.09
C GLU A 178 14.45 10.73 1.55
N CYS A 179 15.33 11.53 2.15
CA CYS A 179 15.16 12.02 3.51
C CYS A 179 14.25 13.25 3.50
N VAL A 180 13.12 13.17 4.20
CA VAL A 180 12.15 14.27 4.32
C VAL A 180 12.00 14.80 5.75
N GLY A 181 12.72 14.18 6.71
CA GLY A 181 12.79 14.62 8.10
C GLY A 181 13.61 15.91 8.30
N VAL A 182 13.41 16.55 9.45
CA VAL A 182 14.13 17.77 9.81
C VAL A 182 15.47 17.41 10.47
N GLY A 183 16.57 17.85 9.88
CA GLY A 183 17.94 17.63 10.39
C GLY A 183 18.64 16.40 9.83
N SER A 184 19.97 16.36 9.96
CA SER A 184 20.78 15.22 9.51
C SER A 184 20.57 14.01 10.44
N SER A 185 20.10 12.90 9.88
CA SER A 185 19.86 11.66 10.60
C SER A 185 20.56 10.49 9.91
N ILE A 186 21.03 9.52 10.69
CA ILE A 186 21.58 8.25 10.18
C ILE A 186 20.53 7.16 10.45
N CYS A 187 20.13 6.45 9.40
CA CYS A 187 19.23 5.31 9.52
C CYS A 187 20.02 4.00 9.55
N ALA A 188 19.71 3.12 10.50
CA ALA A 188 20.17 1.74 10.49
C ALA A 188 19.09 0.85 9.85
N ALA A 189 19.49 -0.10 9.00
CA ALA A 189 18.60 -1.12 8.50
C ALA A 189 18.49 -2.25 9.55
N VAL A 190 17.27 -2.61 9.93
CA VAL A 190 17.00 -3.74 10.82
C VAL A 190 16.18 -4.75 10.06
N GLN A 191 16.67 -5.99 10.01
CA GLN A 191 15.97 -7.11 9.40
C GLN A 191 15.24 -7.91 10.49
N ALA A 192 13.95 -8.15 10.28
CA ALA A 192 13.14 -9.00 11.14
C ALA A 192 12.67 -10.22 10.34
N GLN A 193 12.79 -11.41 10.95
CA GLN A 193 12.28 -12.66 10.40
C GLN A 193 11.14 -13.14 11.30
N ARG A 194 9.94 -13.38 10.74
CA ARG A 194 8.89 -14.08 11.51
C ARG A 194 9.41 -15.47 11.86
N ARG A 195 9.32 -15.84 13.13
CA ARG A 195 9.45 -17.24 13.53
C ARG A 195 8.21 -17.96 13.00
N ASP A 196 8.40 -19.04 12.24
CA ASP A 196 7.32 -19.94 11.88
C ASP A 196 6.68 -20.46 13.17
N GLU A 197 5.52 -19.93 13.53
CA GLU A 197 4.66 -20.57 14.51
C GLU A 197 4.02 -21.76 13.80
N SER A 198 4.62 -22.94 14.00
CA SER A 198 4.03 -24.21 13.64
C SER A 198 2.60 -24.27 14.21
N ILE A 199 1.61 -24.25 13.33
CA ILE A 199 0.21 -24.52 13.68
C ILE A 199 0.20 -25.94 14.31
N PRO A 200 -0.11 -26.09 15.61
CA PRO A 200 -0.30 -27.42 16.16
C PRO A 200 -1.50 -28.05 15.43
N GLY A 201 -1.29 -29.23 14.85
CA GLY A 201 -2.32 -29.95 14.12
C GLY A 201 -3.56 -30.16 14.99
N ASP A 202 -4.71 -29.71 14.50
CA ASP A 202 -5.99 -30.10 15.04
C ASP A 202 -6.25 -31.59 14.73
N ILE A 203 -6.71 -32.26 15.78
CA ILE A 203 -6.96 -33.70 15.94
C ILE A 203 -8.30 -34.07 15.28
#